data_AF-A0AAV6WMN6-F1
#
_entry.id   AF-A0AAV6WMN6-F1
#
_cell.length_a   1.000
_cell.length_b   1.000
_cell.length_c   1.000
_cell.angle_alpha   90.00
_cell.angle_beta   90.00
_cell.angle_gamma   90.00
#
_symmetry.space_group_name_H-M   'P 1'
#
loop_
_entity.id
_entity.type
_entity.pdbx_description
1 polymer ?
#
loop_
_entity_poly.entity_id
_entity_poly.type
_entity_poly.pdbx_seq_one_letter_code
_entity_poly.pdbx_strand_id
1 'polypeptide(L)'
;MFMKILPLIFVSIPLFAILCVSFSEENPTDRRVLVLLDDFAIKSSHSIFFKSLESRGLDLDFKLADDPKLALQRYGRYLYDAAILFAPTVDRFGGSIDAASLLEFVDSGHDLILAADASASEFIRDIAVECGVDFDEDPAALVIDHTSYAVSETAGDHTLIAGDDFIQSDAILGSKRIEAPVLFKGVGHSVNPANNLVVKVLSASAAAYSANPNSKFTNPPTLTGSAISLVSVVQAKNNARILISGSLGMFSNRFFQSGVQKAGSSTKHEKCGNEQFVTELSKWVFHERGHLKAVNVRHHEVGEVNEPSMYRIKDDLEYSVEIYEWSGTSWEPYVTDDLQLQFYMMSPYVLKTMSTDQKGLYYTSFKVPDVYGVFQFKVEYQRLGYTSLSLSKQIPVRPYRHNEYERFIPAAYPY
;
A
#
# COMPACT_ATOMS: atom_id res chain seq x y z
N MET A 1 -61.32 -46.21 12.27
CA MET A 1 -61.03 -44.78 12.55
C MET A 1 -60.02 -44.71 13.68
N PHE A 2 -58.73 -44.84 13.36
CA PHE A 2 -57.63 -44.67 14.33
C PHE A 2 -56.55 -43.86 13.62
N MET A 3 -56.54 -42.55 13.90
CA MET A 3 -55.59 -41.61 13.33
C MET A 3 -54.42 -41.49 14.31
N LYS A 4 -53.25 -42.03 13.93
CA LYS A 4 -52.00 -41.86 14.67
C LYS A 4 -51.47 -40.44 14.41
N ILE A 5 -51.38 -39.63 15.46
CA ILE A 5 -50.68 -38.34 15.45
C ILE A 5 -49.20 -38.62 15.70
N LEU A 6 -48.35 -38.32 14.72
CA LEU A 6 -46.89 -38.38 14.83
C LEU A 6 -46.39 -36.98 15.25
N PRO A 7 -45.56 -36.83 16.30
CA PRO A 7 -45.04 -35.51 16.67
C PRO A 7 -43.87 -35.15 15.75
N LEU A 8 -43.99 -34.03 15.05
CA LEU A 8 -42.94 -33.45 14.22
C LEU A 8 -41.91 -32.76 15.13
N ILE A 9 -40.75 -33.38 15.33
CA ILE A 9 -39.63 -32.78 16.07
C ILE A 9 -38.93 -31.80 15.12
N PHE A 10 -39.15 -30.50 15.32
CA PHE A 10 -38.37 -29.44 14.70
C PHE A 10 -36.99 -29.40 15.37
N VAL A 11 -35.98 -29.98 14.72
CA VAL A 11 -34.57 -29.78 15.07
C VAL A 11 -34.16 -28.41 14.53
N SER A 12 -34.13 -27.40 15.39
CA SER A 12 -33.55 -26.09 15.09
C SER A 12 -32.03 -26.24 14.98
N ILE A 13 -31.53 -26.41 13.76
CA ILE A 13 -30.09 -26.28 13.47
C ILE A 13 -29.75 -24.80 13.66
N PRO A 14 -28.86 -24.42 14.59
CA PRO A 14 -28.39 -23.04 14.66
C PRO A 14 -27.53 -22.82 13.42
N LEU A 15 -28.07 -22.06 12.46
CA LEU A 15 -27.33 -21.53 11.34
C LEU A 15 -26.36 -20.50 11.91
N PHE A 16 -25.17 -20.96 12.34
CA PHE A 16 -24.08 -20.07 12.68
C PHE A 16 -23.65 -19.42 11.36
N ALA A 17 -24.22 -18.26 11.06
CA ALA A 17 -23.71 -17.39 10.02
C ALA A 17 -22.28 -17.04 10.47
N ILE A 18 -21.30 -17.72 9.89
CA ILE A 18 -19.91 -17.28 9.93
C ILE A 18 -19.95 -15.94 9.20
N LEU A 19 -20.11 -14.86 9.97
CA LEU A 19 -19.79 -13.51 9.52
C LEU A 19 -18.29 -13.57 9.21
N CYS A 20 -17.96 -13.84 7.95
CA CYS A 20 -16.66 -13.45 7.42
C CYS A 20 -16.62 -11.94 7.62
N VAL A 21 -15.88 -11.50 8.64
CA VAL A 21 -15.52 -10.11 8.82
C VAL A 21 -14.60 -9.83 7.63
N SER A 22 -15.19 -9.29 6.56
CA SER A 22 -14.41 -8.71 5.47
C SER A 22 -13.68 -7.50 6.03
N PHE A 23 -12.44 -7.29 5.59
CA PHE A 23 -11.70 -6.06 5.85
C PHE A 23 -12.60 -4.84 5.68
N SER A 24 -12.66 -4.02 6.73
CA SER A 24 -13.29 -2.72 6.70
C SER A 24 -12.18 -1.69 6.78
N GLU A 25 -12.11 -0.78 5.81
CA GLU A 25 -11.23 0.39 5.91
C GLU A 25 -11.46 1.17 7.22
N GLU A 26 -12.63 1.05 7.83
CA GLU A 26 -12.94 1.72 9.11
C GLU A 26 -12.35 1.03 10.34
N ASN A 27 -12.10 -0.28 10.26
CA ASN A 27 -11.49 -1.10 11.32
C ASN A 27 -10.52 -2.08 10.67
N PRO A 28 -9.29 -1.67 10.33
CA PRO A 28 -8.31 -2.49 9.64
C PRO A 28 -7.66 -3.51 10.61
N THR A 29 -8.49 -4.32 11.28
CA THR A 29 -8.10 -5.38 12.22
C THR A 29 -8.65 -6.73 11.75
N ASP A 30 -8.16 -7.82 12.36
CA ASP A 30 -8.66 -9.19 12.18
C ASP A 30 -8.64 -9.70 10.73
N ARG A 31 -7.56 -9.38 10.00
CA ARG A 31 -7.41 -9.71 8.58
C ARG A 31 -7.10 -11.18 8.37
N ARG A 32 -7.78 -11.79 7.42
CA ARG A 32 -7.50 -13.16 6.99
C ARG A 32 -6.58 -13.16 5.77
N VAL A 33 -5.43 -13.82 5.88
CA VAL A 33 -4.38 -13.80 4.85
C VAL A 33 -4.16 -15.19 4.28
N LEU A 34 -4.23 -15.31 2.97
CA LEU A 34 -3.85 -16.53 2.25
C LEU A 34 -2.34 -16.56 2.07
N VAL A 35 -1.67 -17.61 2.55
CA VAL A 35 -0.24 -17.81 2.34
C VAL A 35 -0.04 -18.99 1.39
N LEU A 36 0.44 -18.71 0.19
CA LEU A 36 0.79 -19.71 -0.82
C LEU A 36 2.28 -20.02 -0.76
N LEU A 37 2.57 -21.31 -0.62
CA LEU A 37 3.93 -21.84 -0.48
C LEU A 37 4.24 -22.81 -1.63
N ASP A 38 5.49 -22.80 -2.10
CA ASP A 38 6.01 -23.89 -2.96
C ASP A 38 6.11 -25.21 -2.18
N ASP A 39 6.62 -25.14 -0.95
CA ASP A 39 6.80 -26.27 -0.05
C ASP A 39 6.44 -25.84 1.38
N PHE A 40 5.79 -26.73 2.14
CA PHE A 40 5.53 -26.52 3.56
C PHE A 40 6.81 -26.36 4.41
N ALA A 41 7.99 -26.77 3.92
CA ALA A 41 9.27 -26.44 4.53
C ALA A 41 9.52 -24.92 4.63
N ILE A 42 8.89 -24.12 3.77
CA ILE A 42 8.95 -22.64 3.84
C ILE A 42 8.31 -22.14 5.14
N LYS A 43 7.21 -22.78 5.58
CA LYS A 43 6.53 -22.44 6.84
C LYS A 43 7.46 -22.53 8.05
N SER A 44 8.29 -23.56 8.12
CA SER A 44 9.23 -23.73 9.24
C SER A 44 10.44 -22.80 9.12
N SER A 45 11.01 -22.66 7.93
CA SER A 45 12.18 -21.82 7.65
C SER A 45 11.91 -20.31 7.73
N HIS A 46 10.65 -19.87 7.61
CA HIS A 46 10.21 -18.47 7.68
C HIS A 46 9.30 -18.21 8.90
N SER A 47 9.33 -19.10 9.89
CA SER A 47 8.40 -19.06 11.02
C SER A 47 8.52 -17.81 11.90
N ILE A 48 9.67 -17.13 11.97
CA ILE A 48 9.79 -15.86 12.72
C ILE A 48 8.96 -14.77 12.05
N PHE A 49 9.00 -14.68 10.71
CA PHE A 49 8.18 -13.74 9.96
C PHE A 49 6.69 -14.01 10.16
N PHE A 50 6.25 -15.26 9.95
CA PHE A 50 4.85 -15.62 10.12
C PHE A 50 4.33 -15.41 11.54
N LYS A 51 5.13 -15.77 12.56
CA LYS A 51 4.78 -15.49 13.96
C LYS A 51 4.66 -14.00 14.25
N SER A 52 5.46 -13.15 13.60
CA SER A 52 5.34 -11.69 13.71
C SER A 52 4.00 -11.20 13.15
N LEU A 53 3.49 -11.78 12.06
CA LEU A 53 2.14 -11.50 11.55
C LEU A 53 1.06 -12.00 12.51
N GLU A 54 1.13 -13.27 12.95
CA GLU A 54 0.15 -13.87 13.87
C GLU A 54 0.07 -13.11 15.20
N SER A 55 1.22 -12.68 15.74
CA SER A 55 1.29 -11.92 17.00
C SER A 55 0.61 -10.54 16.93
N ARG A 56 0.40 -10.02 15.72
CA ARG A 56 -0.31 -8.76 15.45
C ARG A 56 -1.79 -8.96 15.13
N GLY A 57 -2.29 -10.19 15.17
CA GLY A 57 -3.72 -10.50 14.99
C GLY A 57 -4.13 -10.86 13.56
N LEU A 58 -3.18 -11.13 12.66
CA LEU A 58 -3.50 -11.65 11.32
C LEU A 58 -3.76 -13.17 11.38
N ASP A 59 -4.86 -13.62 10.76
CA ASP A 59 -5.21 -15.04 10.61
C ASP A 59 -4.59 -15.62 9.33
N LEU A 60 -3.55 -16.45 9.48
CA LEU A 60 -2.79 -17.01 8.35
C LEU A 60 -3.33 -18.39 7.93
N ASP A 61 -3.81 -18.50 6.69
CA ASP A 61 -4.22 -19.76 6.07
C ASP A 61 -3.13 -20.24 5.10
N PHE A 62 -2.40 -21.29 5.49
CA PHE A 62 -1.28 -21.82 4.71
C PHE A 62 -1.75 -22.90 3.73
N LYS A 63 -1.47 -22.70 2.44
CA LYS A 63 -1.77 -23.67 1.38
C LYS A 63 -0.58 -23.83 0.43
N LEU A 64 -0.51 -24.99 -0.21
CA LEU A 64 0.42 -25.19 -1.32
C LEU A 64 -0.12 -24.47 -2.56
N ALA A 65 0.78 -23.90 -3.34
CA ALA A 65 0.44 -23.15 -4.54
C ALA A 65 -0.27 -24.01 -5.61
N ASP A 66 -0.08 -25.33 -5.59
CA ASP A 66 -0.66 -26.30 -6.53
C ASP A 66 -1.96 -26.97 -6.03
N ASP A 67 -2.48 -26.58 -4.85
CA ASP A 67 -3.68 -27.22 -4.28
C ASP A 67 -4.93 -26.99 -5.16
N PRO A 68 -5.59 -28.05 -5.67
CA PRO A 68 -6.75 -27.93 -6.54
C PRO A 68 -7.99 -27.31 -5.87
N LYS A 69 -7.99 -27.12 -4.55
CA LYS A 69 -9.10 -26.52 -3.78
C LYS A 69 -8.92 -25.02 -3.54
N LEU A 70 -7.85 -24.43 -4.08
CA LEU A 70 -7.59 -23.01 -4.00
C LEU A 70 -8.69 -22.19 -4.68
N ALA A 71 -9.12 -21.14 -3.99
CA ALA A 71 -10.07 -20.15 -4.47
C ALA A 71 -9.89 -18.86 -3.66
N LEU A 72 -9.83 -17.71 -4.33
CA LEU A 72 -9.85 -16.39 -3.70
C LEU A 72 -11.29 -15.95 -3.39
N GLN A 73 -12.24 -16.35 -4.24
CA GLN A 73 -13.62 -15.91 -4.18
C GLN A 73 -14.58 -17.11 -4.16
N ARG A 74 -15.67 -17.00 -3.39
CA ARG A 74 -16.81 -17.92 -3.44
C ARG A 74 -18.10 -17.14 -3.40
N TYR A 75 -19.02 -17.44 -4.33
CA TYR A 75 -20.33 -16.77 -4.43
C TYR A 75 -20.24 -15.23 -4.48
N GLY A 76 -19.26 -14.71 -5.21
CA GLY A 76 -19.06 -13.26 -5.37
C GLY A 76 -18.45 -12.55 -4.16
N ARG A 77 -17.96 -13.28 -3.15
CA ARG A 77 -17.28 -12.72 -1.97
C ARG A 77 -15.86 -13.26 -1.86
N TYR A 78 -14.92 -12.36 -1.57
CA TYR A 78 -13.55 -12.75 -1.27
C TYR A 78 -13.45 -13.45 0.09
N LEU A 79 -12.63 -14.49 0.15
CA LEU A 79 -12.41 -15.32 1.35
C LEU A 79 -11.27 -14.80 2.23
N TYR A 80 -10.44 -13.94 1.67
CA TYR A 80 -9.20 -13.41 2.25
C TYR A 80 -9.15 -11.92 1.99
N ASP A 81 -8.47 -11.19 2.87
CA ASP A 81 -8.26 -9.75 2.77
C ASP A 81 -6.91 -9.39 2.15
N ALA A 82 -5.97 -10.34 2.15
CA ALA A 82 -4.66 -10.22 1.53
C ALA A 82 -4.08 -11.59 1.15
N ALA A 83 -3.05 -11.57 0.31
CA ALA A 83 -2.32 -12.77 -0.10
C ALA A 83 -0.80 -12.61 0.05
N ILE A 84 -0.11 -13.68 0.44
CA ILE A 84 1.35 -13.79 0.48
C ILE A 84 1.77 -14.92 -0.45
N LEU A 85 2.58 -14.60 -1.45
CA LEU A 85 3.11 -15.52 -2.45
C LEU A 85 4.57 -15.81 -2.17
N PHE A 86 4.83 -16.87 -1.39
CA PHE A 86 6.16 -17.44 -1.17
C PHE A 86 6.29 -18.73 -1.98
N ALA A 87 5.97 -18.61 -3.27
CA ALA A 87 5.94 -19.69 -4.24
C ALA A 87 6.64 -19.26 -5.54
N PRO A 88 7.95 -18.93 -5.51
CA PRO A 88 8.65 -18.40 -6.68
C PRO A 88 8.68 -19.37 -7.87
N THR A 89 8.68 -20.68 -7.64
CA THR A 89 8.87 -21.68 -8.71
C THR A 89 7.58 -22.12 -9.41
N VAL A 90 6.42 -21.62 -8.99
CA VAL A 90 5.14 -22.10 -9.48
C VAL A 90 4.85 -21.62 -10.91
N ASP A 91 4.54 -22.55 -11.82
CA ASP A 91 4.16 -22.21 -13.21
C ASP A 91 2.67 -21.87 -13.37
N ARG A 92 1.84 -22.30 -12.41
CA ARG A 92 0.40 -22.01 -12.33
C ARG A 92 -0.12 -22.31 -10.93
N PHE A 93 -1.09 -21.54 -10.46
CA PHE A 93 -1.79 -21.88 -9.23
C PHE A 93 -2.78 -23.03 -9.44
N GLY A 94 -3.03 -23.78 -8.37
CA GLY A 94 -4.09 -24.78 -8.32
C GLY A 94 -5.48 -24.17 -8.25
N GLY A 95 -6.49 -25.01 -8.49
CA GLY A 95 -7.89 -24.65 -8.32
C GLY A 95 -8.39 -23.61 -9.32
N SER A 96 -9.05 -22.58 -8.81
CA SER A 96 -9.65 -21.51 -9.64
C SER A 96 -8.86 -20.20 -9.58
N ILE A 97 -7.61 -20.24 -9.10
CA ILE A 97 -6.75 -19.05 -9.05
C ILE A 97 -5.89 -19.04 -10.32
N ASP A 98 -5.94 -17.94 -11.05
CA ASP A 98 -5.04 -17.58 -12.14
C ASP A 98 -4.51 -16.15 -11.95
N ALA A 99 -3.59 -15.71 -12.82
CA ALA A 99 -3.04 -14.36 -12.75
C ALA A 99 -4.13 -13.28 -12.82
N ALA A 100 -5.12 -13.45 -13.69
CA ALA A 100 -6.21 -12.49 -13.86
C ALA A 100 -7.04 -12.35 -12.58
N SER A 101 -7.40 -13.46 -11.92
CA SER A 101 -8.15 -13.45 -10.66
C SER A 101 -7.37 -12.81 -9.52
N LEU A 102 -6.03 -12.94 -9.52
CA LEU A 102 -5.17 -12.30 -8.53
C LEU A 102 -5.08 -10.78 -8.77
N LEU A 103 -5.03 -10.34 -10.03
CA LEU A 103 -5.07 -8.92 -10.37
C LEU A 103 -6.43 -8.31 -10.02
N GLU A 104 -7.53 -9.01 -10.31
CA GLU A 104 -8.88 -8.56 -9.90
C GLU A 104 -9.01 -8.47 -8.37
N PHE A 105 -8.35 -9.39 -7.64
CA PHE A 105 -8.26 -9.34 -6.17
C PHE A 105 -7.57 -8.05 -5.70
N VAL A 106 -6.43 -7.70 -6.30
CA VAL A 106 -5.72 -6.44 -5.99
C VAL A 106 -6.55 -5.21 -6.39
N ASP A 107 -7.17 -5.23 -7.58
CA ASP A 107 -8.05 -4.15 -8.07
C ASP A 107 -9.30 -3.97 -7.20
N SER A 108 -9.70 -5.00 -6.45
CA SER A 108 -10.77 -4.96 -5.47
C SER A 108 -10.35 -4.36 -4.11
N GLY A 109 -9.10 -3.95 -3.95
CA GLY A 109 -8.59 -3.30 -2.74
C GLY A 109 -7.82 -4.22 -1.79
N HIS A 110 -7.45 -5.43 -2.23
CA HIS A 110 -6.75 -6.40 -1.38
C HIS A 110 -5.23 -6.33 -1.54
N ASP A 111 -4.51 -6.62 -0.45
CA ASP A 111 -3.06 -6.46 -0.41
C ASP A 111 -2.32 -7.73 -0.84
N LEU A 112 -1.09 -7.54 -1.31
CA LEU A 112 -0.27 -8.61 -1.86
C LEU A 112 1.19 -8.50 -1.40
N ILE A 113 1.77 -9.59 -0.93
CA ILE A 113 3.22 -9.74 -0.78
C ILE A 113 3.69 -10.79 -1.77
N LEU A 114 4.60 -10.43 -2.67
CA LEU A 114 5.24 -11.33 -3.62
C LEU A 114 6.74 -11.40 -3.32
N ALA A 115 7.23 -12.61 -3.04
CA ALA A 115 8.65 -12.86 -2.87
C ALA A 115 9.14 -13.82 -3.96
N ALA A 116 10.00 -13.30 -4.84
CA ALA A 116 10.70 -14.03 -5.87
C ALA A 116 12.10 -14.47 -5.39
N ASP A 117 12.79 -15.26 -6.20
CA ASP A 117 14.22 -15.55 -6.08
C ASP A 117 14.76 -15.83 -7.51
N ALA A 118 16.01 -16.20 -7.67
CA ALA A 118 16.56 -16.62 -8.98
C ALA A 118 15.82 -17.80 -9.60
N SER A 119 15.02 -18.56 -8.84
CA SER A 119 14.18 -19.63 -9.39
C SER A 119 12.78 -19.16 -9.79
N ALA A 120 12.54 -17.85 -9.90
CA ALA A 120 11.23 -17.29 -10.27
C ALA A 120 10.80 -17.77 -11.67
N SER A 121 9.63 -18.41 -11.74
CA SER A 121 8.99 -18.85 -12.98
C SER A 121 8.55 -17.66 -13.85
N GLU A 122 8.30 -17.90 -15.14
CA GLU A 122 7.71 -16.89 -16.04
C GLU A 122 6.36 -16.39 -15.49
N PHE A 123 5.56 -17.29 -14.91
CA PHE A 123 4.26 -16.92 -14.32
C PHE A 123 4.37 -15.92 -13.17
N ILE A 124 5.33 -16.09 -12.24
CA ILE A 124 5.55 -15.13 -11.15
C ILE A 124 6.12 -13.81 -11.68
N ARG A 125 6.94 -13.87 -12.74
CA ARG A 125 7.47 -12.68 -13.41
C ARG A 125 6.37 -11.89 -14.07
N ASP A 126 5.44 -12.53 -14.77
CA ASP A 126 4.28 -11.89 -15.40
C ASP A 126 3.41 -11.16 -14.36
N ILE A 127 3.14 -11.79 -13.20
CA ILE A 127 2.41 -11.12 -12.11
C ILE A 127 3.14 -9.86 -11.63
N ALA A 128 4.47 -9.91 -11.51
CA ALA A 128 5.26 -8.75 -11.09
C ALA A 128 5.25 -7.63 -12.13
N VAL A 129 5.30 -7.98 -13.43
CA VAL A 129 5.21 -7.04 -14.56
C VAL A 129 3.86 -6.32 -14.53
N GLU A 130 2.76 -7.04 -14.32
CA GLU A 130 1.41 -6.47 -14.18
C GLU A 130 1.30 -5.55 -12.95
N CYS A 131 2.10 -5.78 -11.91
CA CYS A 131 2.23 -4.88 -10.77
C CYS A 131 3.19 -3.69 -11.02
N GLY A 132 3.85 -3.61 -12.18
CA GLY A 132 4.73 -2.51 -12.57
C GLY A 132 6.21 -2.71 -12.22
N VAL A 133 6.64 -3.95 -12.00
CA VAL A 133 8.04 -4.31 -11.68
C VAL A 133 8.55 -5.35 -12.67
N ASP A 134 9.69 -5.06 -13.32
CA ASP A 134 10.30 -5.96 -14.30
C ASP A 134 11.54 -6.62 -13.68
N PHE A 135 11.44 -7.92 -13.36
CA PHE A 135 12.61 -8.73 -12.99
C PHE A 135 13.58 -8.88 -14.16
N ASP A 136 14.86 -9.12 -13.86
CA ASP A 136 15.88 -9.36 -14.89
C ASP A 136 15.47 -10.48 -15.86
N GLU A 137 15.63 -10.25 -17.16
CA GLU A 137 15.25 -11.20 -18.22
C GLU A 137 16.00 -12.54 -18.13
N ASP A 138 17.24 -12.54 -17.63
CA ASP A 138 17.99 -13.79 -17.45
C ASP A 138 17.44 -14.54 -16.21
N PRO A 139 16.86 -15.74 -16.39
CA PRO A 139 16.30 -16.51 -15.28
C PRO A 139 17.36 -16.92 -14.26
N ALA A 140 18.64 -17.00 -14.64
CA ALA A 140 19.73 -17.33 -13.73
C ALA A 140 20.45 -16.09 -13.15
N ALA A 141 19.95 -14.88 -13.43
CA ALA A 141 20.57 -13.67 -12.93
C ALA A 141 20.40 -13.51 -11.42
N LEU A 142 21.49 -13.09 -10.80
CA LEU A 142 21.53 -12.67 -9.40
C LEU A 142 22.13 -11.26 -9.34
N VAL A 143 21.74 -10.50 -8.31
CA VAL A 143 22.43 -9.25 -8.01
C VAL A 143 23.82 -9.56 -7.47
N ILE A 144 24.84 -8.99 -8.11
CA ILE A 144 26.25 -9.13 -7.75
C ILE A 144 26.79 -7.74 -7.42
N ASP A 145 27.52 -7.63 -6.31
CA ASP A 145 28.20 -6.40 -5.93
C ASP A 145 29.55 -6.70 -5.27
N HIS A 146 30.65 -6.32 -5.91
CA HIS A 146 31.98 -6.57 -5.36
C HIS A 146 32.43 -5.54 -4.32
N THR A 147 31.60 -4.53 -4.02
CA THR A 147 31.89 -3.46 -3.05
C THR A 147 30.97 -3.51 -1.83
N SER A 148 29.69 -3.84 -2.00
CA SER A 148 28.67 -3.84 -0.94
C SER A 148 28.11 -5.23 -0.65
N TYR A 149 28.94 -6.27 -0.70
CA TYR A 149 28.55 -7.62 -0.29
C TYR A 149 28.72 -7.84 1.21
N ALA A 150 28.00 -8.82 1.76
CA ALA A 150 28.21 -9.30 3.11
C ALA A 150 29.40 -10.26 3.15
N VAL A 151 30.40 -9.95 3.97
CA VAL A 151 31.59 -10.78 4.13
C VAL A 151 31.20 -12.13 4.71
N SER A 152 31.48 -13.20 3.97
CA SER A 152 31.29 -14.58 4.39
C SER A 152 32.57 -15.37 4.18
N GLU A 153 32.88 -16.29 5.10
CA GLU A 153 34.05 -17.16 4.99
C GLU A 153 33.93 -18.21 3.88
N THR A 154 32.73 -18.39 3.32
CA THR A 154 32.38 -19.58 2.50
C THR A 154 32.03 -19.30 1.04
N ALA A 155 31.69 -18.06 0.67
CA ALA A 155 31.17 -17.73 -0.67
C ALA A 155 31.93 -16.56 -1.31
N GLY A 156 32.56 -16.82 -2.46
CA GLY A 156 33.37 -15.83 -3.21
C GLY A 156 32.64 -15.13 -4.36
N ASP A 157 31.39 -15.49 -4.65
CA ASP A 157 30.67 -15.00 -5.84
C ASP A 157 30.05 -13.61 -5.63
N HIS A 158 30.16 -13.05 -4.41
CA HIS A 158 29.66 -11.72 -4.03
C HIS A 158 28.17 -11.46 -4.36
N THR A 159 27.36 -12.53 -4.31
CA THR A 159 25.90 -12.51 -4.56
C THR A 159 25.06 -12.23 -3.31
N LEU A 160 25.67 -12.27 -2.12
CA LEU A 160 25.00 -11.91 -0.87
C LEU A 160 25.24 -10.43 -0.60
N ILE A 161 24.24 -9.60 -0.87
CA ILE A 161 24.31 -8.15 -0.81
C ILE A 161 24.01 -7.67 0.62
N ALA A 162 24.78 -6.70 1.09
CA ALA A 162 24.51 -5.97 2.33
C ALA A 162 23.94 -4.58 1.97
N GLY A 163 22.62 -4.52 1.83
CA GLY A 163 21.89 -3.32 1.42
C GLY A 163 21.63 -2.36 2.57
N ASP A 164 21.92 -1.08 2.34
CA ASP A 164 21.75 0.03 3.29
C ASP A 164 21.13 1.28 2.65
N ASP A 165 20.80 1.24 1.35
CA ASP A 165 20.13 2.33 0.63
C ASP A 165 18.61 2.20 0.73
N PHE A 166 18.08 2.64 1.86
CA PHE A 166 16.65 2.62 2.17
C PHE A 166 15.94 3.91 1.73
N ILE A 167 14.66 3.77 1.37
CA ILE A 167 13.80 4.92 1.17
C ILE A 167 13.68 5.79 2.44
N GLN A 168 13.67 7.10 2.24
CA GLN A 168 13.44 8.07 3.32
C GLN A 168 11.94 8.32 3.49
N SER A 169 11.23 7.37 4.10
CA SER A 169 9.82 7.54 4.48
C SER A 169 9.50 6.85 5.80
N ASP A 170 9.17 7.67 6.80
CA ASP A 170 8.76 7.19 8.13
C ASP A 170 7.36 6.52 8.07
N ALA A 171 6.53 6.88 7.09
CA ALA A 171 5.23 6.24 6.87
C ALA A 171 5.38 4.79 6.39
N ILE A 172 6.46 4.45 5.68
CA ILE A 172 6.72 3.09 5.19
C ILE A 172 7.58 2.31 6.20
N LEU A 173 8.72 2.85 6.61
CA LEU A 173 9.71 2.14 7.44
C LEU A 173 9.64 2.45 8.93
N GLY A 174 8.79 3.40 9.33
CA GLY A 174 8.66 3.83 10.72
C GLY A 174 9.70 4.87 11.11
N SER A 175 9.49 5.49 12.27
CA SER A 175 10.39 6.51 12.82
C SER A 175 11.73 5.92 13.30
N LYS A 176 11.75 4.62 13.67
CA LYS A 176 12.97 3.94 14.09
C LYS A 176 13.78 3.54 12.85
N ARG A 177 14.92 4.20 12.67
CA ARG A 177 15.88 3.88 11.60
C ARG A 177 16.38 2.43 11.72
N ILE A 178 16.66 1.83 10.57
CA ILE A 178 17.22 0.48 10.48
C ILE A 178 18.71 0.59 10.81
N GLU A 179 19.12 -0.06 11.90
CA GLU A 179 20.45 0.14 12.49
C GLU A 179 21.55 -0.65 11.78
N ALA A 180 21.20 -1.76 11.12
CA ALA A 180 22.13 -2.68 10.47
C ALA A 180 21.73 -2.94 9.01
N PRO A 181 22.70 -3.19 8.10
CA PRO A 181 22.41 -3.55 6.72
C PRO A 181 21.49 -4.77 6.60
N VAL A 182 20.68 -4.80 5.54
CA VAL A 182 19.80 -5.90 5.20
C VAL A 182 20.52 -6.84 4.24
N LEU A 183 20.51 -8.13 4.55
CA LEU A 183 20.99 -9.19 3.70
C LEU A 183 19.97 -9.49 2.60
N PHE A 184 20.43 -9.43 1.36
CA PHE A 184 19.64 -9.76 0.16
C PHE A 184 20.42 -10.76 -0.69
N LYS A 185 19.74 -11.80 -1.18
CA LYS A 185 20.28 -12.70 -2.19
C LYS A 185 19.13 -13.17 -3.08
N GLY A 186 19.15 -12.76 -4.33
CA GLY A 186 18.12 -13.12 -5.31
C GLY A 186 18.22 -12.28 -6.57
N VAL A 187 17.12 -12.22 -7.31
CA VAL A 187 17.01 -11.53 -8.60
C VAL A 187 16.75 -10.04 -8.38
N GLY A 188 17.42 -9.18 -9.15
CA GLY A 188 17.15 -7.74 -9.14
C GLY A 188 16.00 -7.38 -10.08
N HIS A 189 15.33 -6.26 -9.84
CA HIS A 189 14.29 -5.76 -10.74
C HIS A 189 14.43 -4.28 -11.05
N SER A 190 13.87 -3.87 -12.18
CA SER A 190 13.71 -2.47 -12.57
C SER A 190 12.28 -1.99 -12.32
N VAL A 191 12.13 -0.67 -12.27
CA VAL A 191 10.84 0.00 -12.18
C VAL A 191 10.83 1.07 -13.25
N ASN A 192 9.74 1.15 -14.03
CA ASN A 192 9.58 2.18 -15.04
C ASN A 192 9.50 3.58 -14.39
N PRO A 193 10.41 4.52 -14.71
CA PRO A 193 10.40 5.87 -14.14
C PRO A 193 9.12 6.68 -14.41
N ALA A 194 8.35 6.31 -15.44
CA ALA A 194 7.07 6.95 -15.74
C ALA A 194 5.93 6.49 -14.80
N ASN A 195 6.11 5.36 -14.10
CA ASN A 195 5.12 4.86 -13.15
C ASN A 195 5.33 5.52 -11.78
N ASN A 196 4.36 6.35 -11.37
CA ASN A 196 4.39 7.07 -10.10
C ASN A 196 3.77 6.29 -8.93
N LEU A 197 3.23 5.10 -9.16
CA LEU A 197 2.60 4.25 -8.14
C LEU A 197 3.60 3.29 -7.49
N VAL A 198 4.70 2.98 -8.19
CA VAL A 198 5.74 2.05 -7.74
C VAL A 198 6.89 2.84 -7.14
N VAL A 199 7.35 2.39 -5.97
CA VAL A 199 8.41 3.05 -5.23
C VAL A 199 9.46 2.03 -4.81
N LYS A 200 10.73 2.35 -5.05
CA LYS A 200 11.87 1.55 -4.58
C LYS A 200 12.05 1.76 -3.08
N VAL A 201 11.97 0.69 -2.30
CA VAL A 201 12.19 0.74 -0.85
C VAL A 201 13.64 0.44 -0.50
N LEU A 202 14.21 -0.55 -1.18
CA LEU A 202 15.62 -0.93 -1.05
C LEU A 202 16.24 -0.99 -2.44
N SER A 203 17.27 -0.19 -2.65
CA SER A 203 18.01 -0.12 -3.91
C SER A 203 19.37 -0.82 -3.79
N ALA A 204 19.88 -1.32 -4.91
CA ALA A 204 21.25 -1.81 -4.96
C ALA A 204 22.23 -0.63 -4.99
N SER A 205 23.51 -0.89 -4.65
CA SER A 205 24.54 0.14 -4.73
C SER A 205 24.82 0.55 -6.19
N ALA A 206 25.44 1.71 -6.36
CA ALA A 206 25.84 2.19 -7.69
C ALA A 206 26.84 1.27 -8.42
N ALA A 207 27.53 0.37 -7.70
CA ALA A 207 28.49 -0.58 -8.26
C ALA A 207 27.90 -1.98 -8.51
N ALA A 208 26.64 -2.21 -8.12
CA ALA A 208 25.97 -3.50 -8.32
C ALA A 208 25.57 -3.70 -9.79
N TYR A 209 25.49 -4.95 -10.21
CA TYR A 209 24.94 -5.35 -11.50
C TYR A 209 24.18 -6.66 -11.35
N SER A 210 23.18 -6.89 -12.19
CA SER A 210 22.41 -8.14 -12.18
C SER A 210 22.88 -9.03 -13.32
N ALA A 211 23.32 -10.24 -13.00
CA ALA A 211 23.81 -11.18 -14.00
C ALA A 211 23.98 -12.61 -13.48
N ASN A 212 24.12 -13.60 -14.37
CA ASN A 212 24.41 -14.98 -13.99
C ASN A 212 25.88 -15.16 -13.55
N PRO A 213 26.15 -15.50 -12.27
CA PRO A 213 27.51 -15.55 -11.72
C PRO A 213 28.38 -16.66 -12.32
N ASN A 214 27.76 -17.67 -12.95
CA ASN A 214 28.48 -18.80 -13.57
C ASN A 214 28.85 -18.53 -15.04
N SER A 215 28.34 -17.45 -15.62
CA SER A 215 28.52 -17.12 -17.03
C SER A 215 29.61 -16.06 -17.23
N LYS A 216 30.33 -16.12 -18.37
CA LYS A 216 31.28 -15.07 -18.75
C LYS A 216 30.56 -14.04 -19.62
N PHE A 217 30.63 -12.77 -19.23
CA PHE A 217 29.99 -11.69 -19.98
C PHE A 217 30.75 -11.36 -21.26
N THR A 218 30.02 -11.34 -22.37
CA THR A 218 30.48 -10.75 -23.65
C THR A 218 29.90 -9.36 -23.86
N ASN A 219 28.73 -9.07 -23.29
CA ASN A 219 28.03 -7.79 -23.33
C ASN A 219 27.82 -7.26 -21.91
N PRO A 220 27.68 -5.93 -21.74
CA PRO A 220 27.34 -5.36 -20.44
C PRO A 220 25.95 -5.83 -19.98
N PRO A 221 25.75 -6.04 -18.66
CA PRO A 221 24.44 -6.37 -18.10
C PRO A 221 23.41 -5.27 -18.39
N THR A 222 22.14 -5.66 -18.52
CA THR A 222 21.01 -4.75 -18.77
C THR A 222 20.67 -3.92 -17.53
N LEU A 223 20.74 -4.55 -16.36
CA LEU A 223 20.44 -3.97 -15.05
C LEU A 223 21.74 -3.66 -14.29
N THR A 224 22.04 -2.37 -14.12
CA THR A 224 23.27 -1.90 -13.45
C THR A 224 23.02 -0.72 -12.51
N GLY A 225 23.80 -0.65 -11.44
CA GLY A 225 23.83 0.44 -10.47
C GLY A 225 22.52 0.65 -9.73
N SER A 226 22.21 1.91 -9.41
CA SER A 226 21.00 2.31 -8.69
C SER A 226 19.70 2.14 -9.49
N ALA A 227 19.78 1.73 -10.76
CA ALA A 227 18.60 1.31 -11.51
C ALA A 227 18.01 0.03 -10.91
N ILE A 228 18.83 -0.84 -10.32
CA ILE A 228 18.41 -2.09 -9.67
C ILE A 228 17.70 -1.78 -8.36
N SER A 229 16.44 -2.19 -8.27
CA SER A 229 15.73 -2.30 -7.00
C SER A 229 15.79 -3.75 -6.51
N LEU A 230 15.99 -3.89 -5.20
CA LEU A 230 15.96 -5.18 -4.50
C LEU A 230 14.57 -5.46 -3.93
N VAL A 231 13.93 -4.40 -3.43
CA VAL A 231 12.57 -4.43 -2.88
C VAL A 231 11.84 -3.17 -3.33
N SER A 232 10.67 -3.36 -3.91
CA SER A 232 9.77 -2.27 -4.31
C SER A 232 8.39 -2.48 -3.71
N VAL A 233 7.68 -1.38 -3.54
CA VAL A 233 6.28 -1.38 -3.12
C VAL A 233 5.43 -0.65 -4.13
N VAL A 234 4.16 -1.03 -4.22
CA VAL A 234 3.17 -0.39 -5.08
C VAL A 234 2.00 0.05 -4.21
N GLN A 235 1.55 1.27 -4.41
CA GLN A 235 0.26 1.72 -3.90
C GLN A 235 -0.66 1.99 -5.08
N ALA A 236 -1.65 1.12 -5.25
CA ALA A 236 -2.63 1.23 -6.32
C ALA A 236 -3.60 2.40 -6.08
N LYS A 237 -4.34 2.80 -7.12
CA LYS A 237 -5.29 3.94 -7.05
C LYS A 237 -6.46 3.71 -6.09
N ASN A 238 -6.81 2.44 -5.86
CA ASN A 238 -7.77 1.98 -4.87
C ASN A 238 -7.14 1.82 -3.47
N ASN A 239 -5.90 2.27 -3.28
CA ASN A 239 -5.10 2.14 -2.06
C ASN A 239 -4.66 0.72 -1.67
N ALA A 240 -4.85 -0.31 -2.52
CA ALA A 240 -4.24 -1.61 -2.31
C ALA A 240 -2.70 -1.50 -2.29
N ARG A 241 -2.05 -2.25 -1.39
CA ARG A 241 -0.61 -2.21 -1.15
C ARG A 241 0.02 -3.52 -1.56
N ILE A 242 1.04 -3.41 -2.40
CA ILE A 242 1.80 -4.55 -2.91
C ILE A 242 3.25 -4.40 -2.47
N LEU A 243 3.84 -5.48 -1.96
CA LEU A 243 5.27 -5.58 -1.69
C LEU A 243 5.88 -6.64 -2.61
N ILE A 244 6.89 -6.24 -3.38
CA ILE A 244 7.62 -7.12 -4.30
C ILE A 244 9.08 -7.17 -3.86
N SER A 245 9.53 -8.36 -3.50
CA SER A 245 10.93 -8.64 -3.14
C SER A 245 11.53 -9.64 -4.11
N GLY A 246 12.74 -9.35 -4.61
CA GLY A 246 13.50 -10.29 -5.43
C GLY A 246 14.20 -11.41 -4.67
N SER A 247 13.99 -11.53 -3.34
CA SER A 247 14.69 -12.49 -2.47
C SER A 247 13.75 -13.06 -1.41
N LEU A 248 13.26 -14.28 -1.61
CA LEU A 248 12.52 -15.06 -0.60
C LEU A 248 13.34 -15.24 0.67
N GLY A 249 14.66 -15.48 0.53
CA GLY A 249 15.58 -15.63 1.66
C GLY A 249 15.61 -14.43 2.62
N MET A 250 15.17 -13.23 2.18
CA MET A 250 15.11 -12.03 3.02
C MET A 250 14.18 -12.22 4.22
N PHE A 251 13.12 -13.01 4.05
CA PHE A 251 12.09 -13.30 5.06
C PHE A 251 12.45 -14.51 5.93
N SER A 252 13.59 -15.17 5.67
CA SER A 252 13.95 -16.42 6.31
C SER A 252 14.51 -16.23 7.72
N ASN A 253 14.28 -17.22 8.58
CA ASN A 253 14.85 -17.28 9.92
C ASN A 253 16.37 -17.20 9.89
N ARG A 254 16.99 -17.81 8.87
CA ARG A 254 18.44 -17.79 8.67
C ARG A 254 18.95 -16.36 8.59
N PHE A 255 18.36 -15.53 7.73
CA PHE A 255 18.82 -14.15 7.59
C PHE A 255 18.50 -13.36 8.86
N PHE A 256 17.30 -13.49 9.42
CA PHE A 256 16.93 -12.78 10.66
C PHE A 256 17.87 -13.04 11.84
N GLN A 257 18.48 -14.23 11.91
CA GLN A 257 19.42 -14.62 12.98
C GLN A 257 20.89 -14.44 12.59
N SER A 258 21.19 -14.06 11.35
CA SER A 258 22.56 -13.87 10.89
C SER A 258 23.10 -12.50 11.27
N GLY A 259 24.37 -12.44 11.64
CA GLY A 259 25.12 -11.20 11.69
C GLY A 259 25.51 -10.70 10.30
N VAL A 260 25.89 -9.42 10.20
CA VAL A 260 26.29 -8.81 8.93
C VAL A 260 27.52 -7.93 9.12
N GLN A 261 28.46 -8.06 8.19
CA GLN A 261 29.55 -7.12 8.00
C GLN A 261 29.63 -6.80 6.51
N LYS A 262 29.41 -5.52 6.18
CA LYS A 262 29.53 -5.04 4.80
C LYS A 262 31.00 -4.96 4.41
N ALA A 263 31.34 -5.40 3.20
CA ALA A 263 32.69 -5.32 2.67
C ALA A 263 33.20 -3.86 2.71
N GLY A 264 34.44 -3.67 3.14
CA GLY A 264 35.03 -2.34 3.34
C GLY A 264 34.59 -1.61 4.62
N SER A 265 33.60 -2.12 5.37
CA SER A 265 33.23 -1.58 6.68
C SER A 265 33.93 -2.31 7.83
N SER A 266 34.42 -1.55 8.81
CA SER A 266 34.95 -2.09 10.07
C SER A 266 33.85 -2.48 11.06
N THR A 267 32.62 -2.03 10.84
CA THR A 267 31.49 -2.30 11.73
C THR A 267 30.89 -3.66 11.42
N LYS A 268 30.89 -4.54 12.42
CA LYS A 268 30.22 -5.84 12.39
C LYS A 268 29.00 -5.78 13.31
N HIS A 269 27.84 -6.10 12.76
CA HIS A 269 26.61 -6.21 13.51
C HIS A 269 26.36 -7.67 13.86
N GLU A 270 26.02 -7.94 15.13
CA GLU A 270 25.67 -9.29 15.58
C GLU A 270 24.40 -9.83 14.90
N LYS A 271 23.50 -8.93 14.52
CA LYS A 271 22.24 -9.23 13.85
C LYS A 271 22.02 -8.25 12.70
N CYS A 272 21.59 -8.75 11.55
CA CYS A 272 21.24 -7.93 10.40
C CYS A 272 19.89 -7.23 10.56
N GLY A 273 19.63 -6.25 9.69
CA GLY A 273 18.41 -5.44 9.71
C GLY A 273 17.16 -6.12 9.15
N ASN A 274 17.24 -7.36 8.63
CA ASN A 274 16.16 -8.01 7.88
C ASN A 274 14.85 -8.11 8.68
N GLU A 275 14.91 -8.54 9.94
CA GLU A 275 13.70 -8.70 10.76
C GLU A 275 13.00 -7.37 10.98
N GLN A 276 13.76 -6.31 11.31
CA GLN A 276 13.22 -4.96 11.46
C GLN A 276 12.62 -4.47 10.14
N PHE A 277 13.39 -4.55 9.05
CA PHE A 277 12.98 -4.05 7.73
C PHE A 277 11.69 -4.70 7.22
N VAL A 278 11.63 -6.04 7.24
CA VAL A 278 10.46 -6.79 6.78
C VAL A 278 9.26 -6.58 7.71
N THR A 279 9.48 -6.47 9.02
CA THR A 279 8.40 -6.20 9.97
C THR A 279 7.79 -4.83 9.70
N GLU A 280 8.61 -3.78 9.56
CA GLU A 280 8.11 -2.43 9.28
C GLU A 280 7.41 -2.34 7.92
N LEU A 281 7.94 -3.01 6.89
CA LEU A 281 7.27 -3.08 5.59
C LEU A 281 5.93 -3.80 5.66
N SER A 282 5.85 -4.92 6.36
CA SER A 282 4.59 -5.66 6.48
C SER A 282 3.53 -4.87 7.25
N LYS A 283 3.90 -4.03 8.23
CA LYS A 283 2.97 -3.08 8.86
C LYS A 283 2.39 -2.10 7.85
N TRP A 284 3.24 -1.57 6.97
CA TRP A 284 2.78 -0.69 5.90
C TRP A 284 1.88 -1.45 4.93
N VAL A 285 2.27 -2.62 4.42
CA VAL A 285 1.45 -3.40 3.48
C VAL A 285 0.07 -3.70 4.05
N PHE A 286 -0.03 -4.15 5.31
CA PHE A 286 -1.30 -4.55 5.89
C PHE A 286 -2.12 -3.40 6.50
N HIS A 287 -1.86 -2.16 6.12
CA HIS A 287 -2.56 -0.95 6.59
C HIS A 287 -2.46 -0.66 8.10
N GLU A 288 -1.44 -1.16 8.78
CA GLU A 288 -1.18 -0.85 10.20
C GLU A 288 -0.48 0.52 10.40
N ARG A 289 -0.04 1.16 9.32
CA ARG A 289 0.58 2.49 9.32
C ARG A 289 0.25 3.26 8.04
N GLY A 290 0.23 4.60 8.11
CA GLY A 290 0.07 5.45 6.94
C GLY A 290 -1.30 5.27 6.29
N HIS A 291 -2.28 4.76 7.03
CA HIS A 291 -3.64 4.58 6.57
C HIS A 291 -4.47 5.78 7.04
N LEU A 292 -4.84 6.64 6.09
CA LEU A 292 -5.58 7.88 6.37
C LEU A 292 -7.07 7.69 6.09
N LYS A 293 -7.88 8.34 6.91
CA LYS A 293 -9.33 8.42 6.76
C LYS A 293 -9.79 9.87 6.93
N ALA A 294 -10.64 10.34 6.03
CA ALA A 294 -11.29 11.63 6.14
C ALA A 294 -12.76 11.46 6.52
N VAL A 295 -13.23 12.23 7.49
CA VAL A 295 -14.61 12.22 7.99
C VAL A 295 -15.15 13.63 8.17
N ASN A 296 -16.47 13.73 8.38
CA ASN A 296 -17.15 14.97 8.76
C ASN A 296 -16.83 16.16 7.84
N VAL A 297 -16.82 15.94 6.53
CA VAL A 297 -16.70 17.03 5.55
C VAL A 297 -17.91 17.94 5.67
N ARG A 298 -17.68 19.23 5.94
CA ARG A 298 -18.73 20.25 6.11
C ARG A 298 -18.40 21.51 5.34
N HIS A 299 -19.43 22.17 4.83
CA HIS A 299 -19.31 23.52 4.29
C HIS A 299 -20.56 24.34 4.54
N HIS A 300 -20.40 25.61 4.88
CA HIS A 300 -21.53 26.52 5.13
C HIS A 300 -21.14 27.97 4.83
N GLU A 301 -22.12 28.87 4.82
CA GLU A 301 -21.84 30.32 4.81
C GLU A 301 -21.29 30.75 6.17
N VAL A 302 -20.47 31.80 6.19
CA VAL A 302 -19.91 32.33 7.44
C VAL A 302 -21.03 32.85 8.34
N GLY A 303 -21.11 32.32 9.57
CA GLY A 303 -22.14 32.66 10.55
C GLY A 303 -23.35 31.73 10.55
N GLU A 304 -23.44 30.83 9.56
CA GLU A 304 -24.45 29.77 9.48
C GLU A 304 -23.88 28.43 9.96
N VAL A 305 -24.75 27.47 10.25
CA VAL A 305 -24.35 26.11 10.68
C VAL A 305 -24.73 25.04 9.65
N ASN A 306 -25.78 25.30 8.88
CA ASN A 306 -26.34 24.32 7.94
C ASN A 306 -25.66 24.44 6.57
N GLU A 307 -25.48 23.30 5.91
CA GLU A 307 -24.97 23.27 4.55
C GLU A 307 -26.02 23.83 3.57
N PRO A 308 -25.70 24.87 2.79
CA PRO A 308 -26.62 25.38 1.79
C PRO A 308 -26.67 24.46 0.57
N SER A 309 -27.81 24.47 -0.14
CA SER A 309 -27.96 23.76 -1.41
C SER A 309 -27.27 24.45 -2.59
N MET A 310 -26.99 25.75 -2.46
CA MET A 310 -26.32 26.58 -3.46
C MET A 310 -25.68 27.79 -2.79
N TYR A 311 -24.57 28.28 -3.32
CA TYR A 311 -24.00 29.57 -2.95
C TYR A 311 -24.34 30.63 -3.98
N ARG A 312 -24.18 31.90 -3.62
CA ARG A 312 -24.17 33.02 -4.56
C ARG A 312 -22.73 33.53 -4.75
N ILE A 313 -22.49 34.15 -5.90
CA ILE A 313 -21.23 34.85 -6.16
C ILE A 313 -20.90 35.82 -5.01
N LYS A 314 -19.62 35.88 -4.63
CA LYS A 314 -19.09 36.75 -3.56
C LYS A 314 -19.57 36.46 -2.14
N ASP A 315 -20.33 35.39 -1.91
CA ASP A 315 -20.64 34.94 -0.55
C ASP A 315 -19.35 34.51 0.17
N ASP A 316 -19.31 34.70 1.48
CA ASP A 316 -18.22 34.24 2.33
C ASP A 316 -18.56 32.85 2.85
N LEU A 317 -17.67 31.89 2.58
CA LEU A 317 -17.89 30.47 2.88
C LEU A 317 -16.79 29.92 3.79
N GLU A 318 -17.16 28.91 4.57
CA GLU A 318 -16.27 28.12 5.39
C GLU A 318 -16.38 26.64 5.00
N TYR A 319 -15.22 25.97 4.95
CA TYR A 319 -15.10 24.54 4.65
C TYR A 319 -14.25 23.87 5.72
N SER A 320 -14.66 22.70 6.18
CA SER A 320 -13.90 21.90 7.14
C SER A 320 -13.96 20.40 6.84
N VAL A 321 -12.92 19.69 7.27
CA VAL A 321 -12.79 18.23 7.17
C VAL A 321 -11.94 17.72 8.33
N GLU A 322 -12.28 16.56 8.88
CA GLU A 322 -11.49 15.89 9.89
C GLU A 322 -10.68 14.76 9.25
N ILE A 323 -9.38 14.67 9.54
CA ILE A 323 -8.49 13.62 9.00
C ILE A 323 -7.82 12.90 10.16
N TYR A 324 -7.86 11.57 10.10
CA TYR A 324 -7.27 10.66 11.08
C TYR A 324 -6.32 9.68 10.39
N GLU A 325 -5.29 9.27 11.11
CA GLU A 325 -4.38 8.19 10.75
C GLU A 325 -4.61 6.99 11.66
N TRP A 326 -4.58 5.79 11.10
CA TRP A 326 -4.57 4.56 11.88
C TRP A 326 -3.16 4.24 12.38
N SER A 327 -2.99 4.13 13.70
CA SER A 327 -1.70 3.81 14.33
C SER A 327 -1.43 2.31 14.51
N GLY A 328 -2.30 1.45 13.97
CA GLY A 328 -2.28 -0.01 14.16
C GLY A 328 -3.28 -0.48 15.22
N THR A 329 -3.64 0.41 16.15
CA THR A 329 -4.55 0.10 17.27
C THR A 329 -5.69 1.09 17.42
N SER A 330 -5.49 2.36 17.07
CA SER A 330 -6.51 3.41 17.18
C SER A 330 -6.38 4.47 16.08
N TRP A 331 -7.48 5.16 15.83
CA TRP A 331 -7.51 6.35 14.98
C TRP A 331 -6.99 7.55 15.76
N GLU A 332 -5.89 8.12 15.28
CA GLU A 332 -5.23 9.29 15.86
C GLU A 332 -5.36 10.49 14.92
N PRO A 333 -5.48 11.73 15.44
CA PRO A 333 -5.50 12.92 14.61
C PRO A 333 -4.30 13.02 13.68
N TYR A 334 -4.56 13.17 12.38
CA TYR A 334 -3.50 13.45 11.42
C TYR A 334 -3.21 14.95 11.39
N VAL A 335 -1.93 15.31 11.50
CA VAL A 335 -1.50 16.71 11.56
C VAL A 335 -0.41 16.94 10.52
N THR A 336 -0.67 17.89 9.63
CA THR A 336 0.21 18.34 8.55
C THR A 336 -0.08 19.81 8.23
N ASP A 337 0.88 20.51 7.63
CA ASP A 337 0.79 21.92 7.24
C ASP A 337 0.48 22.13 5.75
N ASP A 338 0.42 21.05 4.98
CA ASP A 338 0.42 21.08 3.51
C ASP A 338 -0.90 20.62 2.85
N LEU A 339 -1.98 20.48 3.64
CA LEU A 339 -3.30 20.13 3.12
C LEU A 339 -3.92 21.33 2.38
N GLN A 340 -4.40 21.09 1.16
CA GLN A 340 -4.96 22.15 0.30
C GLN A 340 -6.40 21.84 -0.12
N LEU A 341 -7.24 22.87 -0.08
CA LEU A 341 -8.57 22.87 -0.66
C LEU A 341 -8.55 23.57 -2.02
N GLN A 342 -9.21 22.96 -2.99
CA GLN A 342 -9.48 23.54 -4.30
C GLN A 342 -10.98 23.84 -4.44
N PHE A 343 -11.31 25.05 -4.88
CA PHE A 343 -12.64 25.37 -5.41
C PHE A 343 -12.56 25.36 -6.94
N TYR A 344 -13.05 24.27 -7.51
CA TYR A 344 -12.73 23.83 -8.87
C TYR A 344 -13.97 23.87 -9.78
N MET A 345 -13.80 24.22 -11.06
CA MET A 345 -14.84 24.05 -12.09
C MET A 345 -14.25 23.40 -13.34
N MET A 346 -13.41 24.14 -14.07
CA MET A 346 -12.54 23.64 -15.16
C MET A 346 -11.06 23.76 -14.79
N SER A 347 -10.76 24.71 -13.91
CA SER A 347 -9.47 24.96 -13.26
C SER A 347 -9.74 25.38 -11.81
N PRO A 348 -8.74 25.29 -10.91
CA PRO A 348 -8.90 25.79 -9.55
C PRO A 348 -9.00 27.32 -9.56
N TYR A 349 -10.17 27.85 -9.19
CA TYR A 349 -10.38 29.30 -9.03
C TYR A 349 -9.84 29.79 -7.68
N VAL A 350 -9.95 28.92 -6.67
CA VAL A 350 -9.35 29.13 -5.35
C VAL A 350 -8.53 27.90 -5.03
N LEU A 351 -7.28 28.10 -4.66
CA LEU A 351 -6.40 27.10 -4.09
C LEU A 351 -5.91 27.67 -2.77
N LYS A 352 -6.26 27.03 -1.65
CA LYS A 352 -5.93 27.54 -0.33
C LYS A 352 -5.46 26.43 0.59
N THR A 353 -4.32 26.62 1.23
CA THR A 353 -3.84 25.76 2.32
C THR A 353 -4.77 25.88 3.51
N MET A 354 -5.17 24.75 4.08
CA MET A 354 -6.08 24.68 5.21
C MET A 354 -5.34 24.94 6.52
N SER A 355 -6.00 25.60 7.47
CA SER A 355 -5.52 25.71 8.85
C SER A 355 -5.94 24.48 9.63
N THR A 356 -5.19 24.11 10.67
CA THR A 356 -5.48 22.95 11.52
C THR A 356 -5.54 23.34 12.98
N ASP A 357 -6.42 22.69 13.74
CA ASP A 357 -6.52 22.82 15.20
C ASP A 357 -5.57 21.90 15.97
N GLN A 358 -4.70 21.16 15.27
CA GLN A 358 -3.79 20.15 15.82
C GLN A 358 -4.51 18.94 16.46
N LYS A 359 -5.82 18.80 16.24
CA LYS A 359 -6.66 17.68 16.70
C LYS A 359 -7.35 16.98 15.55
N GLY A 360 -6.86 17.18 14.33
CA GLY A 360 -7.30 16.50 13.11
C GLY A 360 -8.35 17.29 12.32
N LEU A 361 -8.88 18.40 12.86
CA LEU A 361 -9.78 19.27 12.12
C LEU A 361 -8.97 20.23 11.25
N TYR A 362 -9.27 20.21 9.96
CA TYR A 362 -8.79 21.16 8.99
C TYR A 362 -9.92 22.07 8.56
N TYR A 363 -9.65 23.37 8.47
CA TYR A 363 -10.65 24.35 8.06
C TYR A 363 -10.03 25.48 7.24
N THR A 364 -10.86 26.12 6.41
CA THR A 364 -10.49 27.32 5.67
C THR A 364 -11.74 28.12 5.32
N SER A 365 -11.57 29.43 5.19
CA SER A 365 -12.63 30.33 4.75
C SER A 365 -12.18 31.14 3.54
N PHE A 366 -13.08 31.37 2.59
CA PHE A 366 -12.79 32.19 1.42
C PHE A 366 -14.07 32.74 0.81
N LYS A 367 -13.91 33.70 -0.11
CA LYS A 367 -15.01 34.32 -0.83
C LYS A 367 -15.25 33.60 -2.15
N VAL A 368 -16.50 33.29 -2.45
CA VAL A 368 -16.89 32.66 -3.73
C VAL A 368 -16.50 33.57 -4.90
N PRO A 369 -15.87 33.05 -5.97
CA PRO A 369 -15.49 33.85 -7.14
C PRO A 369 -16.67 34.55 -7.81
N ASP A 370 -16.38 35.62 -8.56
CA ASP A 370 -17.37 36.37 -9.36
C ASP A 370 -17.70 35.67 -10.69
N VAL A 371 -17.84 34.34 -10.64
CA VAL A 371 -18.21 33.49 -11.77
C VAL A 371 -19.22 32.48 -11.25
N TYR A 372 -20.37 32.39 -11.92
CA TYR A 372 -21.43 31.43 -11.60
C TYR A 372 -21.25 30.15 -12.42
N GLY A 373 -21.79 29.05 -11.92
CA GLY A 373 -21.62 27.72 -12.52
C GLY A 373 -21.70 26.61 -11.48
N VAL A 374 -21.31 25.39 -11.87
CA VAL A 374 -21.23 24.27 -10.94
C VAL A 374 -19.77 24.10 -10.52
N PHE A 375 -19.49 24.38 -9.25
CA PHE A 375 -18.16 24.22 -8.66
C PHE A 375 -18.06 22.90 -7.90
N GLN A 376 -16.84 22.53 -7.54
CA GLN A 376 -16.50 21.39 -6.71
C GLN A 376 -15.56 21.84 -5.60
N PHE A 377 -15.87 21.52 -4.36
CA PHE A 377 -14.88 21.44 -3.30
C PHE A 377 -14.06 20.18 -3.55
N LYS A 378 -12.76 20.33 -3.74
CA LYS A 378 -11.87 19.22 -4.05
C LYS A 378 -10.67 19.24 -3.10
N VAL A 379 -10.45 18.13 -2.41
CA VAL A 379 -9.27 17.89 -1.57
C VAL A 379 -8.60 16.63 -2.09
N GLU A 380 -7.42 16.80 -2.69
CA GLU A 380 -6.56 15.71 -3.16
C GLU A 380 -5.31 15.68 -2.31
N TYR A 381 -5.15 14.62 -1.54
CA TYR A 381 -3.98 14.42 -0.69
C TYR A 381 -3.26 13.15 -1.10
N GLN A 382 -2.09 13.31 -1.70
CA GLN A 382 -1.21 12.21 -2.11
C GLN A 382 0.19 12.48 -1.55
N ARG A 383 0.62 11.63 -0.62
CA ARG A 383 1.94 11.69 0.02
C ARG A 383 2.56 10.31 0.07
N LEU A 384 3.88 10.28 -0.01
CA LEU A 384 4.65 9.04 -0.05
C LEU A 384 4.40 8.19 1.20
N GLY A 385 3.83 6.99 1.00
CA GLY A 385 3.54 6.03 2.08
C GLY A 385 2.20 6.23 2.78
N TYR A 386 1.44 7.28 2.44
CA TYR A 386 0.10 7.51 2.99
C TYR A 386 -1.00 7.12 1.99
N THR A 387 -2.12 6.63 2.49
CA THR A 387 -3.36 6.43 1.71
C THR A 387 -3.72 7.72 0.97
N SER A 388 -4.07 7.58 -0.31
CA SER A 388 -4.49 8.72 -1.13
C SER A 388 -5.93 9.10 -0.78
N LEU A 389 -6.15 10.37 -0.44
CA LEU A 389 -7.47 10.92 -0.18
C LEU A 389 -7.94 11.73 -1.39
N SER A 390 -9.12 11.41 -1.90
CA SER A 390 -9.78 12.16 -2.97
C SER A 390 -11.21 12.48 -2.55
N LEU A 391 -11.42 13.70 -2.04
CA LEU A 391 -12.72 14.20 -1.64
C LEU A 391 -13.21 15.19 -2.69
N SER A 392 -14.43 14.98 -3.20
CA SER A 392 -15.07 15.90 -4.12
C SER A 392 -16.54 16.08 -3.77
N LYS A 393 -16.98 17.34 -3.63
CA LYS A 393 -18.38 17.69 -3.41
C LYS A 393 -18.80 18.80 -4.34
N GLN A 394 -19.79 18.53 -5.18
CA GLN A 394 -20.34 19.49 -6.14
C GLN A 394 -21.27 20.49 -5.44
N ILE A 395 -21.16 21.76 -5.83
CA ILE A 395 -22.04 22.83 -5.35
C ILE A 395 -22.33 23.85 -6.46
N PRO A 396 -23.60 24.19 -6.73
CA PRO A 396 -23.93 25.24 -7.67
C PRO A 396 -23.71 26.62 -7.04
N VAL A 397 -23.13 27.51 -7.84
CA VAL A 397 -22.96 28.94 -7.55
C VAL A 397 -23.84 29.73 -8.50
N ARG A 398 -24.78 30.51 -7.95
CA ARG A 398 -25.71 31.34 -8.72
C ARG A 398 -25.29 32.82 -8.76
N PRO A 399 -25.70 33.58 -9.78
CA PRO A 399 -25.59 35.03 -9.74
C PRO A 399 -26.58 35.65 -8.74
N TYR A 400 -26.47 36.97 -8.54
CA TYR A 400 -27.47 37.76 -7.82
C TYR A 400 -28.86 37.62 -8.45
N ARG A 401 -29.88 37.45 -7.62
CA ARG A 401 -31.28 37.58 -8.05
C ARG A 401 -31.63 39.04 -8.27
N HIS A 402 -32.69 39.29 -9.04
CA HIS A 402 -33.18 40.64 -9.34
C HIS A 402 -33.44 41.51 -8.09
N ASN A 403 -33.76 40.89 -6.94
CA ASN A 403 -34.05 41.56 -5.67
C ASN A 403 -32.84 41.68 -4.74
N GLU A 404 -31.65 41.21 -5.15
CA GLU A 404 -30.42 41.22 -4.34
C GLU A 404 -29.42 42.29 -4.78
N TYR A 405 -29.70 42.99 -5.88
CA TYR A 405 -28.90 44.13 -6.31
C TYR A 405 -29.10 45.32 -5.37
N GLU A 406 -28.06 46.14 -5.25
CA GLU A 406 -28.12 47.38 -4.48
C GLU A 406 -29.23 48.29 -5.00
N ARG A 407 -30.04 48.82 -4.07
CA ARG A 407 -31.13 49.75 -4.35
C ARG A 407 -30.84 51.07 -3.66
N PHE A 408 -31.41 52.15 -4.18
CA PHE A 408 -31.24 53.51 -3.64
C PHE A 408 -29.79 54.00 -3.72
N ILE A 409 -29.15 53.77 -4.86
CA ILE A 409 -27.76 54.14 -5.11
C ILE A 409 -27.64 55.67 -5.12
N PRO A 410 -26.74 56.29 -4.33
CA PRO A 410 -26.61 57.75 -4.27
C PRO A 410 -26.32 58.41 -5.63
N ALA A 411 -25.61 57.71 -6.52
CA ALA A 411 -25.33 58.18 -7.87
C ALA A 411 -26.59 58.33 -8.74
N ALA A 412 -27.68 57.65 -8.37
CA ALA A 412 -28.94 57.67 -9.10
C ALA A 412 -29.98 58.63 -8.51
N TYR A 413 -29.65 59.44 -7.48
CA TYR A 413 -30.58 60.42 -6.89
C TYR A 413 -31.27 61.38 -7.89
N PRO A 414 -30.64 61.81 -9.01
CA PRO A 414 -31.30 62.66 -9.98
C PRO A 414 -32.43 62.01 -10.79
N TYR A 415 -32.44 60.68 -10.88
CA TYR A 415 -33.44 59.89 -11.61
C TYR A 415 -34.52 59.38 -10.64
#